data_AF-A0A8X6NNC4-F1
#
_entry.id   AF-A0A8X6NNC4-F1
#
_cell.length_a   1.000
_cell.length_b   1.000
_cell.length_c   1.000
_cell.angle_alpha   90.00
_cell.angle_beta   90.00
_cell.angle_gamma   90.00
#
_symmetry.space_group_name_H-M   'P 1'
#
loop_
_entity.id
_entity.type
_entity.pdbx_description
1 polymer ?
#
loop_
_entity_poly.entity_id
_entity_poly.type
_entity_poly.pdbx_seq_one_letter_code
_entity_poly.pdbx_strand_id
1 'polypeptide(L)'
;MPCRKSNLGCNTRKAKSVRRVIAHQTEEERASGNEQSKQRMTQIRAEEAVEQNAARLEDARLRVRQSRSATSNVLRSQQREHNRLQMTEKRQQGKAYQPYNRLAFRYNLGEDYSLSRHVLIGTMMVVCPYCKALKFREEIKGMCCAAGKIKLPQLREPPEPLKILFAGYTAESKHFLLISRNIIHVSK
;
A
#
# COMPACT_ATOMS: atom_id res chain seq x y z
N MET A 1 -46.56 55.70 3.88
CA MET A 1 -45.70 54.52 3.64
C MET A 1 -45.21 54.00 4.99
N PRO A 2 -45.51 52.75 5.41
CA PRO A 2 -45.02 52.25 6.69
C PRO A 2 -43.63 51.66 6.52
N CYS A 3 -42.68 52.19 7.28
CA CYS A 3 -41.32 51.68 7.40
C CYS A 3 -41.35 50.31 8.12
N ARG A 4 -40.98 49.22 7.42
CA ARG A 4 -40.80 47.90 8.02
C ARG A 4 -39.58 47.92 8.93
N LYS A 5 -39.81 47.91 10.25
CA LYS A 5 -38.74 47.67 11.24
C LYS A 5 -38.18 46.27 11.04
N SER A 6 -36.90 46.18 10.65
CA SER A 6 -36.15 44.94 10.59
C SER A 6 -35.83 44.46 12.01
N ASN A 7 -36.44 43.36 12.44
CA ASN A 7 -36.09 42.68 13.68
C ASN A 7 -34.78 41.89 13.47
N LEU A 8 -33.66 42.60 13.36
CA LEU A 8 -32.32 42.01 13.38
C LEU A 8 -31.95 41.66 14.82
N GLY A 9 -32.07 40.37 15.14
CA GLY A 9 -31.68 39.78 16.42
C GLY A 9 -32.88 39.23 17.18
N CYS A 10 -33.16 37.93 17.02
CA CYS A 10 -34.19 37.22 17.79
C CYS A 10 -33.86 37.24 19.29
N ASN A 11 -34.25 38.32 19.95
CA ASN A 11 -34.15 38.54 21.40
C ASN A 11 -35.31 37.81 22.12
N THR A 12 -35.64 36.60 21.68
CA THR A 12 -36.76 35.83 22.23
C THR A 12 -36.38 35.29 23.61
N ARG A 13 -37.37 35.20 24.52
CA ARG A 13 -37.16 34.65 25.88
C ARG A 13 -36.50 33.27 25.84
N LYS A 14 -36.86 32.43 24.86
CA LYS A 14 -36.27 31.10 24.63
C LYS A 14 -34.79 31.17 24.23
N ALA A 15 -34.42 32.03 23.27
CA ALA A 15 -33.02 32.20 22.88
C ALA A 15 -32.15 32.71 24.03
N LYS A 16 -32.68 33.63 24.86
CA LYS A 16 -31.99 34.11 26.08
C LYS A 16 -31.82 33.01 27.13
N SER A 17 -32.82 32.13 27.28
CA SER A 17 -32.74 30.98 28.19
C SER A 17 -31.65 30.00 27.75
N VAL A 18 -31.64 29.61 26.47
CA VAL A 18 -30.63 28.69 25.91
C VAL A 18 -29.21 29.25 26.05
N ARG A 19 -29.01 30.55 25.81
CA ARG A 19 -27.69 31.18 26.02
C ARG A 19 -27.22 31.11 27.46
N ARG A 20 -28.13 31.30 28.44
CA ARG A 20 -27.80 31.17 29.85
C ARG A 20 -27.41 29.74 30.21
N VAL A 21 -28.16 28.75 29.70
CA VAL A 21 -27.82 27.34 29.90
C VAL A 21 -26.44 27.01 29.32
N ILE A 22 -26.14 27.44 28.09
CA ILE A 22 -24.82 27.22 27.47
C ILE A 22 -23.68 27.88 28.27
N ALA A 23 -23.92 29.09 28.80
CA ALA A 23 -22.91 29.83 29.56
C ALA A 23 -22.59 29.19 30.92
N HIS A 24 -23.54 28.47 31.52
CA HIS A 24 -23.37 27.83 32.83
C HIS A 24 -23.05 26.32 32.74
N GLN A 25 -23.01 25.75 31.53
CA GLN A 25 -22.67 24.34 31.33
C GLN A 25 -21.20 24.04 31.61
N THR A 26 -20.95 22.91 32.28
CA THR A 26 -19.60 22.38 32.48
C THR A 26 -19.01 21.80 31.19
N GLU A 27 -17.69 21.60 31.14
CA GLU A 27 -17.04 20.97 29.99
C GLU A 27 -17.51 19.53 29.79
N GLU A 28 -17.75 18.80 30.88
CA GLU A 28 -18.23 17.42 30.84
C GLU A 28 -19.66 17.31 30.31
N GLU A 29 -20.57 18.17 30.77
CA GLU A 29 -21.94 18.24 30.25
C GLU A 29 -21.95 18.60 28.76
N ARG A 30 -21.06 19.52 28.36
CA ARG A 30 -20.90 19.91 26.96
C ARG A 30 -20.33 18.77 26.12
N ALA A 31 -19.32 18.04 26.63
CA ALA A 31 -18.73 16.91 25.95
C ALA A 31 -19.74 15.77 25.79
N SER A 32 -20.47 15.44 26.85
CA SER A 32 -21.54 14.43 26.86
C SER A 32 -22.66 14.78 25.88
N GLY A 33 -23.17 16.02 25.91
CA GLY A 33 -24.20 16.48 24.96
C GLY A 33 -23.72 16.48 23.50
N ASN A 34 -22.46 16.83 23.26
CA ASN A 34 -21.85 16.74 21.93
C ASN A 34 -21.75 15.29 21.47
N GLU A 35 -21.38 14.36 22.35
CA GLU A 35 -21.24 12.95 22.03
C GLU A 35 -22.60 12.30 21.72
N GLN A 36 -23.62 12.57 22.53
CA GLN A 36 -25.00 12.13 22.24
C GLN A 36 -25.50 12.71 20.90
N SER A 37 -25.19 13.97 20.61
CA SER A 37 -25.54 14.60 19.33
C SER A 37 -24.81 13.95 18.15
N LYS A 38 -23.54 13.56 18.31
CA LYS A 38 -22.80 12.80 17.30
C LYS A 38 -23.44 11.43 17.08
N GLN A 39 -23.72 10.69 18.16
CA GLN A 39 -24.33 9.36 18.10
C GLN A 39 -25.68 9.39 17.37
N ARG A 40 -26.54 10.35 17.72
CA ARG A 40 -27.82 10.55 17.05
C ARG A 40 -27.64 10.85 15.55
N MET A 41 -26.69 11.70 15.19
CA MET A 41 -26.42 12.04 13.80
C MET A 41 -25.83 10.85 13.02
N THR A 42 -25.00 10.01 13.65
CA THR A 42 -24.48 8.79 13.03
C THR A 42 -25.58 7.77 12.78
N GLN A 43 -26.54 7.61 13.70
CA GLN A 43 -27.70 6.74 13.51
C GLN A 43 -28.56 7.22 12.33
N ILE A 44 -28.88 8.52 12.28
CA ILE A 44 -29.63 9.12 11.16
C ILE A 44 -28.93 8.88 9.81
N ARG A 45 -27.60 9.00 9.75
CA ARG A 45 -26.82 8.76 8.52
C ARG A 45 -26.75 7.28 8.14
N ALA A 46 -26.78 6.36 9.11
CA ALA A 46 -26.74 4.93 8.85
C ALA A 46 -28.07 4.44 8.25
N GLU A 47 -29.18 5.06 8.65
CA GLU A 47 -30.54 4.75 8.20
C GLU A 47 -30.96 5.60 6.97
N GLU A 48 -30.08 6.46 6.47
CA GLU A 48 -30.37 7.41 5.39
C GLU A 48 -30.59 6.68 4.05
N ALA A 49 -31.70 6.99 3.37
CA ALA A 49 -31.95 6.47 2.02
C ALA A 49 -30.94 7.03 1.01
N VAL A 50 -30.66 6.28 -0.06
CA VAL A 50 -29.64 6.65 -1.07
C VAL A 50 -29.90 8.04 -1.68
N GLU A 51 -31.16 8.37 -1.98
CA GLU A 51 -31.56 9.66 -2.55
C GLU A 51 -31.36 10.82 -1.57
N GLN A 52 -31.67 10.60 -0.28
CA GLN A 52 -31.45 11.60 0.78
C GLN A 52 -29.94 11.86 0.99
N ASN A 53 -29.13 10.80 0.97
CA ASN A 53 -27.67 10.91 1.04
C ASN A 53 -27.11 11.70 -0.15
N ALA A 54 -27.60 11.41 -1.37
CA ALA A 54 -27.20 12.14 -2.58
C ALA A 54 -27.56 13.63 -2.48
N ALA A 55 -28.79 13.96 -2.08
CA ALA A 55 -29.23 15.35 -1.89
C ALA A 55 -28.38 16.08 -0.83
N ARG A 56 -28.09 15.43 0.30
CA ARG A 56 -27.24 15.98 1.36
C ARG A 56 -25.80 16.22 0.88
N LEU A 57 -25.25 15.31 0.08
CA LEU A 57 -23.90 15.47 -0.47
C LEU A 57 -23.84 16.63 -1.47
N GLU A 58 -24.86 16.79 -2.32
CA GLU A 58 -24.96 17.92 -3.23
C GLU A 58 -25.12 19.26 -2.50
N ASP A 59 -25.98 19.32 -1.48
CA ASP A 59 -26.13 20.50 -0.62
C ASP A 59 -24.82 20.83 0.12
N ALA A 60 -24.07 19.83 0.60
CA ALA A 60 -22.74 20.03 1.15
C ALA A 60 -21.74 20.58 0.12
N ARG A 61 -21.76 20.08 -1.11
CA ARG A 61 -20.93 20.59 -2.22
C ARG A 61 -21.25 22.05 -2.53
N LEU A 62 -22.54 22.40 -2.61
CA LEU A 62 -22.99 23.76 -2.85
C LEU A 62 -22.57 24.73 -1.73
N ARG A 63 -22.73 24.34 -0.47
CA ARG A 63 -22.26 25.14 0.68
C ARG A 63 -20.76 25.40 0.62
N VAL A 64 -19.96 24.37 0.34
CA VAL A 64 -18.50 24.52 0.19
C VAL A 64 -18.16 25.47 -0.97
N ARG A 65 -18.85 25.34 -2.10
CA ARG A 65 -18.65 26.21 -3.26
C ARG A 65 -18.96 27.68 -2.92
N GLN A 66 -20.10 27.95 -2.28
CA GLN A 66 -20.51 29.29 -1.86
C GLN A 66 -19.52 29.90 -0.84
N SER A 67 -19.09 29.12 0.15
CA SER A 67 -18.08 29.54 1.12
C SER A 67 -16.74 29.85 0.45
N ARG A 68 -16.31 29.03 -0.52
CA ARG A 68 -15.08 29.28 -1.30
C ARG A 68 -15.17 30.54 -2.15
N SER A 69 -16.33 30.86 -2.73
CA SER A 69 -16.50 32.12 -3.47
C SER A 69 -16.56 33.36 -2.57
N ALA A 70 -17.06 33.22 -1.35
CA ALA A 70 -17.18 34.33 -0.39
C ALA A 70 -15.90 34.62 0.42
N THR A 71 -14.91 33.73 0.37
CA THR A 71 -13.66 33.87 1.14
C THR A 71 -12.62 34.74 0.42
N SER A 72 -11.97 35.62 1.19
CA SER A 72 -10.86 36.45 0.71
C SER A 72 -9.68 35.61 0.19
N ASN A 73 -8.95 36.16 -0.78
CA ASN A 73 -7.77 35.51 -1.38
C ASN A 73 -6.69 35.14 -0.35
N VAL A 74 -6.52 35.95 0.71
CA VAL A 74 -5.53 35.72 1.77
C VAL A 74 -5.87 34.47 2.59
N LEU A 75 -7.12 34.36 3.06
CA LEU A 75 -7.61 33.18 3.79
C LEU A 75 -7.53 31.92 2.92
N ARG A 76 -7.80 32.07 1.61
CA ARG A 76 -7.68 30.98 0.64
C ARG A 76 -6.22 30.50 0.48
N SER A 77 -5.25 31.42 0.54
CA SER A 77 -3.82 31.07 0.49
C SER A 77 -3.38 30.32 1.75
N GLN A 78 -3.73 30.84 2.92
CA GLN A 78 -3.43 30.19 4.22
C GLN A 78 -4.00 28.77 4.31
N GLN A 79 -5.24 28.56 3.86
CA GLN A 79 -5.86 27.23 3.83
C GLN A 79 -5.11 26.26 2.89
N ARG A 80 -4.62 26.75 1.74
CA ARG A 80 -3.85 25.92 0.81
C ARG A 80 -2.51 25.50 1.42
N GLU A 81 -1.83 26.41 2.11
CA GLU A 81 -0.58 26.11 2.81
C GLU A 81 -0.80 25.11 3.94
N HIS A 82 -1.83 25.31 4.77
CA HIS A 82 -2.18 24.36 5.82
C HIS A 82 -2.50 22.97 5.26
N ASN A 83 -3.29 22.88 4.19
CA ASN A 83 -3.58 21.61 3.52
C ASN A 83 -2.30 20.97 2.94
N ARG A 84 -1.39 21.78 2.38
CA ARG A 84 -0.11 21.29 1.87
C ARG A 84 0.72 20.66 3.00
N LEU A 85 0.84 21.35 4.14
CA LEU A 85 1.56 20.86 5.32
C LEU A 85 0.95 19.56 5.86
N GLN A 86 -0.37 19.52 6.02
CA GLN A 86 -1.05 18.31 6.49
C GLN A 86 -0.85 17.12 5.54
N MET A 87 -0.87 17.35 4.22
CA MET A 87 -0.61 16.29 3.24
C MET A 87 0.85 15.84 3.26
N THR A 88 1.81 16.74 3.50
CA THR A 88 3.21 16.36 3.69
C THR A 88 3.42 15.57 4.97
N GLU A 89 2.78 15.93 6.08
CA GLU A 89 2.84 15.19 7.35
C GLU A 89 2.22 13.80 7.20
N LYS A 90 1.04 13.68 6.58
CA LYS A 90 0.42 12.38 6.28
C LYS A 90 1.32 11.50 5.42
N ARG A 91 2.00 12.08 4.42
CA ARG A 91 2.97 11.35 3.59
C ARG A 91 4.21 10.94 4.39
N GLN A 92 4.67 11.74 5.33
CA GLN A 92 5.78 11.40 6.21
C GLN A 92 5.40 10.31 7.21
N GLN A 93 4.22 10.38 7.83
CA GLN A 93 3.69 9.34 8.71
C GLN A 93 3.44 8.03 7.93
N GLY A 94 2.98 8.10 6.69
CA GLY A 94 2.83 6.94 5.80
C GLY A 94 4.16 6.29 5.36
N LYS A 95 5.33 6.90 5.60
CA LYS A 95 6.64 6.29 5.33
C LYS A 95 7.09 5.31 6.41
N ALA A 96 6.38 5.20 7.53
CA ALA A 96 6.65 4.18 8.56
C ALA A 96 6.38 2.75 8.05
N TYR A 97 5.75 2.59 6.89
CA TYR A 97 5.57 1.32 6.20
C TYR A 97 6.28 1.38 4.83
N GLN A 98 7.62 1.50 4.84
CA GLN A 98 8.42 1.09 3.70
C GLN A 98 8.19 -0.41 3.51
N PRO A 99 7.53 -0.84 2.42
CA PRO A 99 7.30 -2.25 2.24
C PRO A 99 8.67 -2.89 2.03
N TYR A 100 9.06 -3.82 2.89
CA TYR A 100 10.27 -4.65 2.76
C TYR A 100 10.37 -5.38 1.39
N ASN A 101 9.31 -5.29 0.58
CA ASN A 101 9.24 -5.64 -0.82
C ASN A 101 10.45 -5.07 -1.60
N ARG A 102 11.30 -5.97 -2.10
CA ARG A 102 12.49 -5.69 -2.93
C ARG A 102 13.71 -5.11 -2.21
N LEU A 103 13.78 -5.13 -0.87
CA LEU A 103 15.03 -4.78 -0.17
C LEU A 103 16.22 -5.65 -0.60
N ALA A 104 15.98 -6.89 -1.01
CA ALA A 104 17.02 -7.76 -1.57
C ALA A 104 17.75 -7.13 -2.77
N PHE A 105 17.12 -6.21 -3.51
CA PHE A 105 17.71 -5.51 -4.67
C PHE A 105 18.32 -4.15 -4.32
N ARG A 106 18.23 -3.71 -3.06
CA ARG A 106 18.74 -2.42 -2.56
C ARG A 106 19.56 -2.63 -1.29
N TYR A 107 20.57 -3.51 -1.39
CA TYR A 107 21.47 -3.78 -0.28
C TYR A 107 22.22 -2.49 0.14
N ASN A 108 22.13 -2.13 1.41
CA ASN A 108 22.84 -1.00 2.00
C ASN A 108 23.86 -1.51 3.04
N LEU A 109 25.15 -1.30 2.79
CA LEU A 109 26.21 -1.77 3.68
C LEU A 109 26.20 -1.10 5.08
N GLY A 110 25.58 0.07 5.21
CA GLY A 110 25.49 0.81 6.48
C GLY A 110 24.39 0.31 7.43
N GLU A 111 23.60 -0.69 7.04
CA GLU A 111 22.51 -1.24 7.83
C GLU A 111 22.89 -2.63 8.38
N ASP A 112 22.74 -2.83 9.69
CA ASP A 112 22.88 -4.16 10.29
C ASP A 112 21.56 -4.94 10.16
N TYR A 113 21.43 -5.66 9.05
CA TYR A 113 20.26 -6.50 8.77
C TYR A 113 20.07 -7.65 9.76
N SER A 114 21.11 -8.04 10.51
CA SER A 114 21.04 -9.13 11.49
C SER A 114 20.11 -8.81 12.66
N LEU A 115 19.95 -7.52 12.97
CA LEU A 115 19.08 -7.02 14.03
C LEU A 115 17.64 -6.73 13.57
N SER A 116 17.37 -6.86 12.26
CA SER A 116 16.07 -6.53 11.70
C SER A 116 15.03 -7.61 11.98
N ARG A 117 13.95 -7.25 12.70
CA ARG A 117 12.79 -8.12 12.93
C ARG A 117 12.07 -8.57 11.65
N HIS A 118 12.37 -7.93 10.52
CA HIS A 118 11.68 -8.15 9.25
C HIS A 118 12.55 -8.93 8.24
N VAL A 119 13.86 -9.08 8.49
CA VAL A 119 14.77 -9.90 7.67
C VAL A 119 15.04 -11.19 8.43
N LEU A 120 14.07 -12.10 8.39
CA LEU A 120 14.20 -13.42 9.01
C LEU A 120 14.84 -14.39 8.02
N ILE A 121 16.17 -14.49 8.05
CA ILE A 121 16.86 -15.60 7.39
C ILE A 121 16.59 -16.85 8.23
N GLY A 122 15.65 -17.67 7.78
CA GLY A 122 15.27 -18.90 8.49
C GLY A 122 16.40 -19.93 8.57
N THR A 123 16.24 -20.97 9.38
CA THR A 123 17.24 -22.05 9.49
C THR A 123 17.21 -22.99 8.28
N MET A 124 18.38 -23.45 7.83
CA MET A 124 18.51 -24.44 6.74
C MET A 124 18.19 -25.85 7.26
N MET A 125 16.91 -26.19 7.39
CA MET A 125 16.47 -27.50 7.91
C MET A 125 15.94 -28.46 6.85
N VAL A 126 15.77 -28.01 5.60
CA VAL A 126 15.24 -28.86 4.55
C VAL A 126 16.39 -29.58 3.86
N VAL A 127 16.34 -30.91 3.81
CA VAL A 127 17.35 -31.69 3.07
C VAL A 127 16.94 -31.73 1.59
N CYS A 128 17.86 -31.35 0.69
CA CYS A 128 17.67 -31.47 -0.74
C CYS A 128 17.61 -32.95 -1.15
N PRO A 129 16.60 -33.39 -1.92
CA PRO A 129 16.48 -34.80 -2.32
C PRO A 129 17.63 -35.26 -3.22
N TYR A 130 18.20 -34.34 -4.02
CA TYR A 130 19.20 -34.62 -5.05
C TYR A 130 20.64 -34.61 -4.53
N CYS A 131 21.09 -33.51 -3.91
CA CYS A 131 22.47 -33.35 -3.43
C CYS A 131 22.65 -33.62 -1.93
N LYS A 132 21.57 -33.90 -1.18
CA LYS A 132 21.56 -34.08 0.28
C LYS A 132 22.07 -32.88 1.09
N ALA A 133 22.33 -31.73 0.46
CA ALA A 133 22.64 -30.49 1.17
C ALA A 133 21.41 -29.98 1.95
N LEU A 134 21.66 -29.28 3.05
CA LEU A 134 20.64 -28.49 3.72
C LEU A 134 20.29 -27.27 2.85
N LYS A 135 19.02 -26.87 2.85
CA LYS A 135 18.48 -25.76 2.06
C LYS A 135 17.42 -25.00 2.86
N PHE A 136 17.13 -23.76 2.46
CA PHE A 136 16.01 -23.03 3.08
C PHE A 136 14.66 -23.56 2.56
N ARG A 137 13.60 -23.39 3.36
CA ARG A 137 12.24 -23.84 3.02
C ARG A 137 11.77 -23.23 1.70
N GLU A 138 11.99 -21.94 1.53
CA GLU A 138 11.55 -21.15 0.36
C GLU A 138 12.65 -20.98 -0.71
N GLU A 139 13.79 -21.67 -0.58
CA GLU A 139 14.85 -21.64 -1.58
C GLU A 139 14.38 -22.29 -2.89
N ILE A 140 14.70 -21.63 -4.01
CA ILE A 140 14.42 -22.11 -5.37
C ILE A 140 15.09 -23.47 -5.57
N LYS A 141 14.34 -24.41 -6.17
CA LYS A 141 14.85 -25.75 -6.50
C LYS A 141 16.12 -25.62 -7.36
N GLY A 142 17.18 -26.32 -6.96
CA GLY A 142 18.42 -26.38 -7.71
C GLY A 142 19.51 -25.40 -7.28
N MET A 143 19.20 -24.36 -6.47
CA MET A 143 20.23 -23.43 -5.96
C MET A 143 21.27 -24.17 -5.09
N CYS A 144 20.83 -24.94 -4.10
CA CYS A 144 21.68 -25.87 -3.34
C CYS A 144 22.40 -26.96 -4.17
N CYS A 145 22.02 -27.18 -5.44
CA CYS A 145 22.60 -28.19 -6.31
C CYS A 145 23.62 -27.63 -7.32
N ALA A 146 23.71 -26.29 -7.46
CA ALA A 146 24.52 -25.64 -8.48
C ALA A 146 26.04 -25.94 -8.35
N ALA A 147 26.52 -26.23 -7.14
CA ALA A 147 27.91 -26.59 -6.88
C ALA A 147 28.27 -28.06 -7.20
N GLY A 148 27.38 -28.82 -7.87
CA GLY A 148 27.79 -29.98 -8.66
C GLY A 148 27.96 -31.32 -7.93
N LYS A 149 27.70 -31.42 -6.62
CA LYS A 149 27.73 -32.72 -5.90
C LYS A 149 26.41 -33.50 -6.00
N ILE A 150 25.78 -33.46 -7.17
CA ILE A 150 24.52 -34.16 -7.42
C ILE A 150 24.84 -35.47 -8.11
N LYS A 151 24.43 -36.61 -7.52
CA LYS A 151 24.44 -37.88 -8.23
C LYS A 151 23.23 -37.91 -9.15
N LEU A 152 23.40 -37.45 -10.39
CA LEU A 152 22.37 -37.60 -11.41
C LEU A 152 22.18 -39.10 -11.72
N PRO A 153 20.95 -39.57 -11.97
CA PRO A 153 20.74 -40.91 -12.53
C PRO A 153 21.60 -41.08 -13.77
N GLN A 154 22.12 -42.29 -13.99
CA GLN A 154 22.81 -42.58 -15.25
C GLN A 154 21.87 -42.27 -16.41
N LEU A 155 22.29 -41.37 -17.29
CA LEU A 155 21.55 -41.08 -18.51
C LEU A 155 21.50 -42.37 -19.33
N ARG A 156 20.31 -42.70 -19.83
CA ARG A 156 20.17 -43.83 -20.77
C ARG A 156 21.07 -43.56 -21.97
N GLU A 157 21.60 -44.63 -22.56
CA GLU A 157 22.36 -44.49 -23.79
C GLU A 157 21.49 -43.79 -24.86
N PRO A 158 22.07 -42.84 -25.60
CA PRO A 158 21.34 -42.18 -26.66
C PRO A 158 20.92 -43.22 -27.74
N PRO A 159 19.75 -43.07 -28.38
CA PRO A 159 19.34 -43.93 -29.49
C PRO A 159 20.36 -43.89 -30.65
N GLU A 160 20.40 -44.97 -31.43
CA GLU A 160 21.37 -45.20 -32.53
C GLU A 160 21.60 -43.99 -33.46
N PRO A 161 20.57 -43.26 -33.91
CA PRO A 161 20.77 -42.10 -34.79
C PRO A 161 21.58 -40.98 -34.13
N LEU A 162 21.38 -40.79 -32.83
CA LEU A 162 22.12 -39.79 -32.05
C LEU A 162 23.55 -40.24 -31.79
N LYS A 163 23.80 -41.54 -31.55
CA LYS A 163 25.16 -42.08 -31.39
C LYS A 163 26.03 -41.75 -32.59
N ILE A 164 25.51 -41.94 -33.81
CA ILE A 164 26.22 -41.63 -35.07
C ILE A 164 26.50 -40.12 -35.18
N LEU A 165 25.51 -39.27 -34.85
CA LEU A 165 25.65 -37.82 -34.91
C LEU A 165 26.65 -37.27 -33.89
N PHE A 166 26.80 -37.93 -32.73
CA PHE A 166 27.82 -37.56 -31.74
C PHE A 166 29.21 -38.17 -31.99
N ALA A 167 29.34 -39.14 -32.90
CA ALA A 167 30.58 -39.89 -33.11
C ALA A 167 31.68 -39.13 -33.87
N GLY A 168 31.33 -38.12 -34.66
CA GLY A 168 32.26 -37.26 -35.41
C GLY A 168 32.80 -37.85 -36.71
N TYR A 169 32.38 -39.06 -37.10
CA TYR A 169 32.95 -39.78 -38.24
C TYR A 169 32.39 -39.34 -39.60
N THR A 170 31.12 -38.94 -39.67
CA THR A 170 30.45 -38.52 -40.91
C THR A 170 30.46 -36.99 -41.08
N ALA A 171 30.28 -36.50 -42.32
CA ALA A 171 30.16 -35.06 -42.59
C ALA A 171 28.97 -34.44 -41.84
N GLU A 172 27.85 -35.16 -41.76
CA GLU A 172 26.65 -34.77 -41.02
C GLU A 172 26.92 -34.68 -39.51
N SER A 173 27.65 -35.64 -38.94
CA SER A 173 28.03 -35.61 -37.54
C SER A 173 28.95 -34.42 -37.21
N LYS A 174 29.93 -34.13 -38.07
CA LYS A 174 30.80 -32.95 -37.91
C LYS A 174 30.01 -31.64 -37.97
N HIS A 175 29.06 -31.55 -38.91
CA HIS A 175 28.18 -30.40 -39.05
C HIS A 175 27.28 -30.21 -37.82
N PHE A 176 26.68 -31.29 -37.33
CA PHE A 176 25.87 -31.31 -36.10
C PHE A 176 26.67 -30.85 -34.86
N LEU A 177 27.90 -31.34 -34.69
CA LEU A 177 28.78 -30.94 -33.58
C LEU A 177 29.22 -29.48 -33.68
N LEU A 178 29.44 -28.96 -34.88
CA LEU A 178 29.80 -27.56 -35.12
C LEU A 178 28.63 -26.62 -34.79
N ILE A 179 27.42 -26.96 -35.22
CA ILE A 179 26.20 -26.19 -34.90
C ILE A 179 25.92 -26.20 -33.39
N SER A 180 25.95 -27.38 -32.77
CA SER A 180 25.67 -27.51 -31.33
C SER A 180 26.68 -26.76 -30.45
N ARG A 181 27.97 -26.71 -30.83
CA ARG A 181 28.99 -25.88 -30.15
C ARG A 181 28.71 -24.39 -30.25
N ASN A 182 28.27 -23.90 -31.41
CA ASN A 182 27.95 -22.48 -31.59
C ASN A 182 26.73 -22.04 -30.78
N ILE A 183 25.71 -22.90 -30.64
CA ILE A 183 24.51 -22.62 -29.83
C ILE A 183 24.84 -22.45 -28.33
N ILE A 184 25.77 -23.27 -27.81
CA ILE A 184 26.19 -23.19 -26.40
C ILE A 184 26.98 -21.91 -26.10
N HIS A 185 27.69 -21.34 -27.09
CA HIS A 185 28.45 -20.10 -26.91
C HIS A 185 27.63 -18.81 -27.05
N VAL A 186 26.51 -18.83 -27.78
CA VAL A 186 25.64 -17.65 -27.96
C VAL A 186 24.75 -17.37 -26.73
N SER A 187 24.70 -18.29 -25.76
CA SER A 187 23.84 -18.19 -24.56
C SER A 187 24.58 -17.76 -23.28
N LYS A 188 25.76 -17.13 -23.40
CA LYS A 188 26.51 -16.54 -22.27
C LYS A 188 26.58 -15.02 -22.38
#